data_AF-A0ABC8IU11-F1
#
_entry.id   AF-A0ABC8IU11-F1
#
_cell.length_a   1.000
_cell.length_b   1.000
_cell.length_c   1.000
_cell.angle_alpha   90.00
_cell.angle_beta   90.00
_cell.angle_gamma   90.00
#
_symmetry.space_group_name_H-M   'P 1'
#
loop_
_entity.id
_entity.type
_entity.pdbx_description
1 polymer ?
#
loop_
_entity_poly.entity_id
_entity_poly.type
_entity_poly.pdbx_seq_one_letter_code
_entity_poly.pdbx_strand_id
1 'polypeptide(L)'
;MDRHMKVVHDLLLASELNKEVSAIGIWGRAGVGKTTLARYVYANISVDFQRHIFLENLEDKILKFESGEDTTLITSSDHVWHEVTEAKRKNRKVLLIADDVNNIEQGKWIIEYAKLFAPGSKIILISQDKNLLVDAGVTNVYEVRTLRCDEALQLLGDQEDRPNLMVNIRIHQYVRIGS
;
A
#
# COMPACT_ATOMS: atom_id res chain seq x y z
N MET A 1 2.76 -20.41 -9.74
CA MET A 1 2.12 -19.12 -9.43
C MET A 1 0.93 -19.42 -8.54
N ASP A 2 0.97 -18.93 -7.29
CA ASP A 2 -0.12 -19.04 -6.32
C ASP A 2 -1.46 -18.52 -6.90
N ARG A 3 -2.58 -19.13 -6.52
CA ARG A 3 -3.91 -18.78 -7.05
C ARG A 3 -4.34 -17.36 -6.64
N HIS A 4 -3.99 -16.93 -5.44
CA HIS A 4 -4.33 -15.61 -4.94
C HIS A 4 -3.49 -14.55 -5.67
N MET A 5 -2.21 -14.84 -5.90
CA MET A 5 -1.35 -14.01 -6.74
C MET A 5 -1.92 -13.83 -8.14
N LYS A 6 -2.34 -14.93 -8.80
CA LYS A 6 -2.91 -14.86 -10.15
C LYS A 6 -4.12 -13.92 -10.19
N VAL A 7 -5.03 -14.04 -9.22
CA VAL A 7 -6.22 -13.16 -9.17
C VAL A 7 -5.83 -11.70 -8.93
N VAL A 8 -4.94 -11.42 -7.98
CA VAL A 8 -4.50 -10.04 -7.72
C VAL A 8 -3.78 -9.45 -8.94
N HIS A 9 -2.93 -10.23 -9.59
CA HIS A 9 -2.24 -9.82 -10.82
C HIS A 9 -3.23 -9.55 -11.95
N ASP A 10 -4.21 -10.42 -12.17
CA ASP A 10 -5.25 -10.24 -13.19
C ASP A 10 -6.08 -8.97 -12.93
N LEU A 11 -6.39 -8.65 -11.66
CA LEU A 11 -7.06 -7.40 -11.27
C LEU A 11 -6.19 -6.15 -11.54
N LEU A 12 -4.89 -6.26 -11.31
CA LEU A 12 -3.93 -5.19 -11.59
C LEU A 12 -3.74 -4.98 -13.11
N LEU A 13 -3.78 -6.04 -13.90
CA LEU A 13 -3.70 -5.98 -15.37
C LEU A 13 -5.00 -5.48 -16.01
N ALA A 14 -6.17 -5.91 -15.52
CA ALA A 14 -7.46 -5.46 -16.04
C ALA A 14 -7.62 -3.92 -15.96
N SER A 15 -6.93 -3.31 -15.00
CA SER A 15 -6.90 -1.87 -14.81
C SER A 15 -5.82 -1.13 -15.62
N GLU A 16 -4.90 -1.83 -16.30
CA GLU A 16 -3.93 -1.20 -17.22
C GLU A 16 -4.56 -0.77 -18.57
N LEU A 17 -5.71 -1.34 -18.94
CA LEU A 17 -6.38 -1.06 -20.21
C LEU A 17 -6.79 0.41 -20.40
N ASN A 18 -7.09 1.11 -19.30
CA ASN A 18 -7.51 2.51 -19.34
C ASN A 18 -6.36 3.48 -19.04
N LYS A 19 -5.14 2.98 -18.72
CA LYS A 19 -3.97 3.75 -18.28
C LYS A 19 -4.24 4.69 -17.09
N GLU A 20 -5.38 4.64 -16.43
CA GLU A 20 -5.66 5.48 -15.26
C GLU A 20 -5.02 4.92 -13.99
N VAL A 21 -4.99 5.75 -12.95
CA VAL A 21 -4.64 5.29 -11.61
C VAL A 21 -5.73 4.37 -11.12
N SER A 22 -5.38 3.19 -10.62
CA SER A 22 -6.37 2.19 -10.20
C SER A 22 -6.09 1.63 -8.80
N ALA A 23 -7.16 1.46 -8.04
CA ALA A 23 -7.12 0.87 -6.71
C ALA A 23 -7.74 -0.53 -6.68
N ILE A 24 -7.09 -1.43 -5.95
CA ILE A 24 -7.62 -2.73 -5.57
C ILE A 24 -7.64 -2.87 -4.04
N GLY A 25 -8.59 -3.64 -3.55
CA GLY A 25 -8.78 -3.92 -2.14
C GLY A 25 -8.47 -5.39 -1.87
N ILE A 26 -7.72 -5.68 -0.82
CA ILE A 26 -7.47 -7.03 -0.32
C ILE A 26 -8.08 -7.11 1.06
N TRP A 27 -9.02 -8.03 1.26
CA TRP A 27 -9.68 -8.20 2.55
C TRP A 27 -9.81 -9.65 2.99
N GLY A 28 -10.19 -9.85 4.24
CA GLY A 28 -10.31 -11.17 4.86
C GLY A 28 -9.98 -11.16 6.35
N ARG A 29 -10.25 -12.26 7.04
CA ARG A 29 -10.07 -12.39 8.49
C ARG A 29 -8.62 -12.14 8.94
N ALA A 30 -8.45 -11.79 10.22
CA ALA A 30 -7.14 -11.73 10.87
C ALA A 30 -6.34 -13.03 10.66
N GLY A 31 -5.02 -12.92 10.43
CA GLY A 31 -4.13 -14.06 10.29
C GLY A 31 -4.21 -14.85 8.97
N VAL A 32 -5.10 -14.48 8.04
CA VAL A 32 -5.27 -15.21 6.76
C VAL A 32 -4.13 -15.00 5.75
N GLY A 33 -3.21 -14.07 6.02
CA GLY A 33 -2.03 -13.80 5.17
C GLY A 33 -2.21 -12.71 4.11
N LYS A 34 -3.13 -11.75 4.31
CA LYS A 34 -3.33 -10.60 3.39
C LYS A 34 -2.05 -9.80 3.14
N THR A 35 -1.36 -9.40 4.21
CA THR A 35 -0.08 -8.68 4.14
C THR A 35 0.99 -9.50 3.43
N THR A 36 1.05 -10.80 3.71
CA THR A 36 1.98 -11.73 3.03
C THR A 36 1.73 -11.77 1.53
N LEU A 37 0.46 -11.92 1.12
CA LEU A 37 0.08 -11.87 -0.28
C LEU A 37 0.47 -10.53 -0.93
N ALA A 38 0.22 -9.41 -0.25
CA ALA A 38 0.57 -8.08 -0.77
C ALA A 38 2.08 -7.88 -0.92
N ARG A 39 2.89 -8.36 0.04
CA ARG A 39 4.37 -8.33 -0.08
C ARG A 39 4.88 -9.22 -1.20
N TYR A 40 4.23 -10.36 -1.42
CA TYR A 40 4.55 -11.23 -2.54
C TYR A 40 4.18 -10.56 -3.88
N VAL A 41 3.02 -9.91 -3.98
CA VAL A 41 2.62 -9.08 -5.13
C VAL A 41 3.65 -7.99 -5.39
N TYR A 42 3.99 -7.22 -4.37
CA TYR A 42 5.04 -6.19 -4.42
C TYR A 42 6.33 -6.72 -5.04
N ALA A 43 6.86 -7.83 -4.52
CA ALA A 43 8.13 -8.38 -4.98
C ALA A 43 8.13 -8.79 -6.47
N ASN A 44 6.95 -9.04 -7.05
CA ASN A 44 6.81 -9.45 -8.45
C ASN A 44 6.56 -8.28 -9.40
N ILE A 45 5.78 -7.28 -8.99
CA ILE A 45 5.36 -6.19 -9.89
C ILE A 45 6.09 -4.88 -9.67
N SER A 46 6.84 -4.71 -8.56
CA SER A 46 7.44 -3.42 -8.22
C SER A 46 8.38 -2.89 -9.30
N VAL A 47 9.08 -3.77 -10.01
CA VAL A 47 10.03 -3.39 -11.08
C VAL A 47 9.40 -2.60 -12.22
N ASP A 48 8.06 -2.69 -12.39
CA ASP A 48 7.32 -1.97 -13.43
C ASP A 48 6.98 -0.52 -13.02
N PHE A 49 7.37 -0.10 -11.83
CA PHE A 49 7.06 1.21 -11.24
C PHE A 49 8.34 2.00 -10.96
N GLN A 50 8.23 3.33 -10.98
CA GLN A 50 9.38 4.22 -10.76
C GLN A 50 9.54 4.61 -9.29
N ARG A 51 8.48 4.41 -8.49
CA ARG A 51 8.40 4.69 -7.05
C ARG A 51 7.45 3.72 -6.40
N HIS A 52 7.81 3.22 -5.22
CA HIS A 52 6.95 2.34 -4.45
C HIS A 52 6.83 2.87 -3.03
N ILE A 53 5.62 2.81 -2.48
CA ILE A 53 5.29 3.29 -1.14
C ILE A 53 4.58 2.16 -0.42
N PHE A 54 5.08 1.77 0.76
CA PHE A 54 4.43 0.79 1.61
C PHE A 54 4.08 1.45 2.95
N LEU A 55 2.80 1.63 3.23
CA LEU A 55 2.28 2.24 4.44
C LEU A 55 1.82 1.13 5.39
N GLU A 56 2.59 0.88 6.45
CA GLU A 56 2.20 0.03 7.58
C GLU A 56 1.70 0.90 8.74
N ASN A 57 0.79 0.35 9.57
CA ASN A 57 0.29 0.98 10.80
C ASN A 57 -0.22 2.42 10.60
N LEU A 58 -1.43 2.55 10.03
CA LEU A 58 -2.02 3.85 9.66
C LEU A 58 -2.57 4.65 10.85
N GLU A 59 -2.76 4.01 12.02
CA GLU A 59 -3.31 4.65 13.23
C GLU A 59 -2.48 5.88 13.67
N ASP A 60 -1.15 5.82 13.55
CA ASP A 60 -0.25 6.92 13.94
C ASP A 60 -0.14 8.06 12.91
N LYS A 61 -0.76 7.92 11.72
CA LYS A 61 -0.46 8.76 10.55
C LYS A 61 -1.53 9.80 10.24
N ILE A 62 -2.76 9.62 10.71
CA ILE A 62 -3.90 10.48 10.34
C ILE A 62 -4.18 11.58 11.35
N LEU A 63 -3.77 11.38 12.62
CA LEU A 63 -3.93 12.34 13.71
C LEU A 63 -3.20 13.68 13.52
N LYS A 64 -2.49 13.90 12.41
CA LYS A 64 -1.74 15.14 12.13
C LYS A 64 -2.40 16.07 11.12
N PHE A 65 -3.56 15.70 10.58
CA PHE A 65 -4.22 16.52 9.57
C PHE A 65 -5.22 17.53 10.16
N GLU A 66 -5.66 17.36 11.42
CA GLU A 66 -6.68 18.23 12.02
C GLU A 66 -6.16 19.53 12.63
N SER A 67 -4.85 19.71 12.85
CA SER A 67 -4.30 20.98 13.33
C SER A 67 -3.74 21.80 12.17
N GLY A 68 -4.63 22.51 11.48
CA GLY A 68 -4.25 23.59 10.60
C GLY A 68 -3.71 24.76 11.42
N GLU A 69 -2.42 24.75 11.71
CA GLU A 69 -1.64 25.95 12.03
C GLU A 69 -0.14 25.62 11.96
N ASP A 70 0.63 26.66 11.74
CA ASP A 70 2.03 26.73 11.32
C ASP A 70 3.04 25.80 12.04
N THR A 71 4.21 25.65 11.42
CA THR A 71 5.52 25.18 11.96
C THR A 71 5.93 23.70 11.89
N THR A 72 6.97 23.47 11.09
CA THR A 72 8.16 22.64 11.35
C THR A 72 8.09 21.59 12.45
N LEU A 73 7.62 20.38 12.13
CA LEU A 73 7.97 19.17 12.87
C LEU A 73 8.03 18.01 11.88
N ILE A 74 9.25 17.70 11.41
CA ILE A 74 9.57 16.57 10.52
C ILE A 74 9.02 15.31 11.16
N THR A 75 7.86 14.89 10.69
CA THR A 75 7.22 13.68 11.15
C THR A 75 6.72 12.90 9.95
N SER A 76 6.48 11.61 10.14
CA SER A 76 6.09 10.61 9.13
C SER A 76 5.16 11.07 7.99
N SER A 77 4.32 12.08 8.22
CA SER A 77 3.48 12.74 7.23
C SER A 77 4.28 13.48 6.13
N ASP A 78 5.38 14.15 6.48
CA ASP A 78 6.17 14.98 5.56
C ASP A 78 6.94 14.16 4.53
N HIS A 79 7.39 12.94 4.87
CA HIS A 79 8.15 12.11 3.94
C HIS A 79 7.24 11.47 2.89
N VAL A 80 6.07 10.99 3.30
CA VAL A 80 5.02 10.52 2.37
C VAL A 80 4.59 11.68 1.49
N TRP A 81 4.37 12.86 2.08
CA TRP A 81 4.02 14.07 1.32
C TRP A 81 5.11 14.50 0.35
N HIS A 82 6.38 14.42 0.75
CA HIS A 82 7.52 14.73 -0.12
C HIS A 82 7.62 13.72 -1.26
N GLU A 83 7.51 12.41 -1.00
CA GLU A 83 7.55 11.38 -2.05
C GLU A 83 6.43 11.54 -3.07
N VAL A 84 5.23 11.91 -2.63
CA VAL A 84 4.09 12.11 -3.53
C VAL A 84 4.13 13.45 -4.23
N THR A 85 4.57 14.52 -3.56
CA THR A 85 4.79 15.81 -4.21
C THR A 85 5.86 15.66 -5.29
N GLU A 86 6.93 14.91 -5.02
CA GLU A 86 7.96 14.58 -6.00
C GLU A 86 7.45 13.64 -7.09
N ALA A 87 6.63 12.64 -6.77
CA ALA A 87 6.03 11.75 -7.76
C ALA A 87 5.10 12.50 -8.71
N LYS A 88 4.26 13.40 -8.18
CA LYS A 88 3.41 14.31 -8.95
C LYS A 88 4.25 15.24 -9.82
N ARG A 89 5.22 15.94 -9.23
CA ARG A 89 6.07 16.90 -9.94
C ARG A 89 6.87 16.25 -11.07
N LYS A 90 7.29 15.00 -10.88
CA LYS A 90 8.06 14.22 -11.87
C LYS A 90 7.18 13.28 -12.71
N ASN A 91 5.86 13.35 -12.57
CA ASN A 91 4.88 12.49 -13.25
C ASN A 91 5.28 11.00 -13.25
N ARG A 92 5.55 10.46 -12.05
CA ARG A 92 6.06 9.09 -11.88
C ARG A 92 4.95 8.06 -11.74
N LYS A 93 5.15 6.88 -12.34
CA LYS A 93 4.32 5.69 -12.12
C LYS A 93 4.61 5.12 -10.72
N VAL A 94 3.60 5.09 -9.84
CA VAL A 94 3.73 4.73 -8.42
C VAL A 94 3.00 3.41 -8.11
N LEU A 95 3.60 2.55 -7.29
CA LEU A 95 2.93 1.45 -6.61
C LEU A 95 2.76 1.81 -5.13
N LEU A 96 1.54 2.02 -4.66
CA LEU A 96 1.24 2.28 -3.25
C LEU A 96 0.54 1.08 -2.64
N ILE A 97 1.06 0.57 -1.53
CA ILE A 97 0.42 -0.47 -0.72
C ILE A 97 0.17 0.11 0.67
N ALA A 98 -1.07 0.05 1.13
CA ALA A 98 -1.45 0.48 2.47
C ALA A 98 -2.01 -0.71 3.23
N ASP A 99 -1.29 -1.12 4.26
CA ASP A 99 -1.67 -2.21 5.15
C ASP A 99 -2.47 -1.70 6.35
N ASP A 100 -3.39 -2.54 6.83
CA ASP A 100 -4.24 -2.30 7.99
C ASP A 100 -5.08 -1.02 7.93
N VAL A 101 -5.75 -0.79 6.80
CA VAL A 101 -6.73 0.29 6.62
C VAL A 101 -7.96 -0.02 7.46
N ASN A 102 -8.08 0.59 8.64
CA ASN A 102 -9.07 0.23 9.66
C ASN A 102 -10.16 1.29 9.89
N ASN A 103 -10.03 2.47 9.28
CA ASN A 103 -11.12 3.43 9.20
C ASN A 103 -11.32 3.95 7.76
N ILE A 104 -12.56 4.38 7.47
CA ILE A 104 -12.96 4.82 6.12
C ILE A 104 -12.23 6.09 5.68
N GLU A 105 -11.87 6.96 6.63
CA GLU A 105 -11.18 8.22 6.34
C GLU A 105 -9.76 7.96 5.83
N GLN A 106 -9.05 6.96 6.38
CA GLN A 106 -7.75 6.52 5.84
C GLN A 106 -7.89 6.10 4.37
N GLY A 107 -8.89 5.25 4.10
CA GLY A 107 -9.13 4.73 2.76
C GLY A 107 -9.43 5.85 1.76
N LYS A 108 -10.38 6.73 2.10
CA LYS A 108 -10.75 7.89 1.26
C LYS A 108 -9.56 8.82 1.04
N TRP A 109 -8.81 9.12 2.09
CA TRP A 109 -7.63 9.97 1.99
C TRP A 109 -6.60 9.38 1.00
N ILE A 110 -6.30 8.07 1.12
CA ILE A 110 -5.36 7.41 0.19
C ILE A 110 -5.88 7.45 -1.25
N ILE A 111 -7.17 7.20 -1.47
CA ILE A 111 -7.78 7.21 -2.81
C ILE A 111 -7.75 8.61 -3.43
N GLU A 112 -8.14 9.64 -2.69
CA GLU A 112 -8.05 11.04 -3.14
C GLU A 112 -6.61 11.43 -3.44
N TYR A 113 -5.69 11.02 -2.58
CA TYR A 113 -4.28 11.30 -2.73
C TYR A 113 -3.66 10.63 -3.96
N ALA A 114 -4.07 9.39 -4.25
CA ALA A 114 -3.60 8.63 -5.39
C ALA A 114 -3.97 9.27 -6.75
N LYS A 115 -5.02 10.09 -6.81
CA LYS A 115 -5.38 10.85 -8.04
C LYS A 115 -4.26 11.79 -8.51
N LEU A 116 -3.30 12.10 -7.64
CA LEU A 116 -2.14 12.93 -7.97
C LEU A 116 -1.01 12.16 -8.67
N PHE A 117 -1.08 10.83 -8.74
CA PHE A 117 -0.07 10.01 -9.39
C PHE A 117 -0.22 9.96 -10.91
N ALA A 118 0.86 9.55 -11.58
CA ALA A 118 0.83 9.41 -13.03
C ALA A 118 -0.08 8.24 -13.47
N PRO A 119 -0.64 8.32 -14.69
CA PRO A 119 -1.26 7.19 -15.39
C PRO A 119 -0.53 5.85 -15.21
N GLY A 120 -1.29 4.78 -14.96
CA GLY A 120 -0.78 3.42 -14.72
C GLY A 120 -0.34 3.14 -13.27
N SER A 121 -0.39 4.13 -12.38
CA SER A 121 -0.10 3.90 -10.95
C SER A 121 -1.12 2.96 -10.31
N LYS A 122 -0.66 2.13 -9.37
CA LYS A 122 -1.47 1.09 -8.72
C LYS A 122 -1.51 1.29 -7.22
N ILE A 123 -2.69 1.09 -6.64
CA ILE A 123 -2.95 1.23 -5.22
C ILE A 123 -3.53 -0.08 -4.71
N ILE A 124 -2.99 -0.58 -3.61
CA ILE A 124 -3.46 -1.78 -2.92
C ILE A 124 -3.81 -1.37 -1.49
N LEU A 125 -5.10 -1.41 -1.15
CA LEU A 125 -5.57 -1.21 0.21
C LEU A 125 -5.84 -2.56 0.86
N ILE A 126 -5.31 -2.79 2.05
CA ILE A 126 -5.52 -4.03 2.80
C ILE A 126 -6.37 -3.73 4.03
N SER A 127 -7.46 -4.46 4.22
CA SER A 127 -8.32 -4.29 5.40
C SER A 127 -8.87 -5.63 5.88
N GLN A 128 -9.43 -5.67 7.09
CA GLN A 128 -10.29 -6.76 7.51
C GLN A 128 -11.76 -6.50 7.13
N ASP A 129 -12.11 -5.25 6.85
CA ASP A 129 -13.47 -4.82 6.54
C ASP A 129 -13.63 -4.59 5.03
N LYS A 130 -14.48 -5.41 4.40
CA LYS A 130 -14.82 -5.26 2.98
C LYS A 130 -15.55 -3.96 2.70
N ASN A 131 -16.49 -3.58 3.56
CA ASN A 131 -17.37 -2.45 3.31
C ASN A 131 -16.59 -1.15 3.38
N LEU A 132 -15.64 -1.05 4.32
CA LEU A 132 -14.69 0.06 4.40
C LEU A 132 -14.00 0.32 3.06
N LEU A 133 -13.49 -0.73 2.40
CA LEU A 133 -12.79 -0.60 1.12
C LEU A 133 -13.73 -0.11 0.01
N VAL A 134 -14.94 -0.66 -0.05
CA VAL A 134 -15.96 -0.25 -1.03
C VAL A 134 -16.37 1.21 -0.81
N ASP A 135 -16.64 1.60 0.43
CA ASP A 135 -17.07 2.94 0.81
C ASP A 135 -15.94 3.98 0.66
N ALA A 136 -14.69 3.54 0.68
CA ALA A 136 -13.52 4.35 0.34
C ALA A 136 -13.38 4.61 -1.18
N GLY A 137 -14.15 3.92 -2.02
CA GLY A 137 -14.14 4.07 -3.47
C GLY A 137 -13.32 3.00 -4.22
N VAL A 138 -12.95 1.90 -3.56
CA VAL A 138 -12.28 0.78 -4.22
C VAL A 138 -13.30 -0.06 -4.99
N THR A 139 -13.14 -0.15 -6.30
CA THR A 139 -14.07 -0.87 -7.19
C THR A 139 -13.83 -2.38 -7.23
N ASN A 140 -12.56 -2.79 -7.11
CA ASN A 140 -12.16 -4.19 -7.19
C ASN A 140 -11.66 -4.68 -5.83
N VAL A 141 -12.44 -5.52 -5.16
CA VAL A 141 -12.12 -6.02 -3.82
C VAL A 141 -12.01 -7.55 -3.81
N TYR A 142 -10.85 -8.06 -3.41
CA TYR A 142 -10.50 -9.47 -3.38
C TYR A 142 -10.48 -10.02 -1.95
N GLU A 143 -11.22 -11.11 -1.72
CA GLU A 143 -11.20 -11.85 -0.45
C GLU A 143 -10.05 -12.86 -0.44
N VAL A 144 -9.09 -12.68 0.47
CA VAL A 144 -8.11 -13.71 0.80
C VAL A 144 -8.77 -14.71 1.73
N ARG A 145 -9.11 -15.86 1.16
CA ARG A 145 -9.48 -17.06 1.93
C ARG A 145 -8.21 -17.76 2.40
N THR A 146 -8.35 -18.62 3.41
CA THR A 146 -7.25 -19.34 4.07
C THR A 146 -6.23 -19.82 3.05
N LEU A 147 -5.00 -19.30 3.15
CA LEU A 147 -3.86 -19.80 2.40
C LEU A 147 -3.70 -21.27 2.76
N ARG A 148 -3.59 -22.14 1.75
CA ARG A 148 -3.22 -23.53 2.00
C ARG A 148 -1.76 -23.58 2.46
N CYS A 149 -1.38 -24.61 3.20
CA CYS A 149 -0.02 -24.70 3.75
C CYS A 149 1.07 -24.64 2.67
N ASP A 150 0.83 -25.24 1.50
CA ASP A 150 1.70 -25.19 0.32
C ASP A 150 1.79 -23.79 -0.29
N GLU A 151 0.69 -23.03 -0.30
CA GLU A 151 0.65 -21.62 -0.75
C GLU A 151 1.42 -20.72 0.24
N ALA A 152 1.19 -20.89 1.54
CA ALA A 152 1.89 -20.14 2.58
C ALA A 152 3.40 -20.39 2.58
N LEU A 153 3.83 -21.64 2.38
CA LEU A 153 5.26 -22.00 2.30
C LEU A 153 5.95 -21.38 1.08
N GLN A 154 5.27 -21.32 -0.08
CA GLN A 154 5.79 -20.61 -1.26
C GLN A 154 5.92 -19.11 -0.98
N LEU A 155 4.90 -18.50 -0.39
CA LEU A 155 4.91 -17.08 -0.07
C LEU A 155 6.01 -16.71 0.95
N LEU A 156 6.34 -17.59 1.89
CA LEU A 156 7.37 -17.36 2.90
C LEU A 156 8.78 -17.60 2.34
N GLY A 157 8.99 -18.69 1.59
CA GLY A 157 10.29 -19.01 1.00
C GLY A 157 10.78 -17.94 0.03
N ASP A 158 9.87 -17.39 -0.79
CA ASP A 158 10.22 -16.35 -1.77
C ASP A 158 10.55 -14.98 -1.12
N GLN A 159 10.20 -14.77 0.16
CA GLN A 159 10.55 -13.55 0.91
C GLN A 159 11.94 -13.63 1.55
N GLU A 160 12.42 -14.82 1.92
CA GLU A 160 13.75 -14.99 2.54
C GLU A 160 14.90 -14.85 1.52
N ASP A 161 14.68 -15.22 0.25
CA ASP A 161 15.71 -15.21 -0.81
C ASP A 161 15.93 -13.85 -1.50
N ARG A 162 15.20 -12.80 -1.09
CA ARG A 162 15.34 -11.45 -1.66
C ARG A 162 15.71 -10.45 -0.58
N PRO A 163 17.00 -10.14 -0.37
CA PRO A 163 17.42 -9.23 0.68
C PRO A 163 16.83 -7.84 0.44
N ASN A 164 15.91 -7.42 1.32
CA ASN A 164 15.50 -6.05 1.63
C ASN A 164 15.59 -5.03 0.48
N LEU A 165 14.77 -5.20 -0.56
CA LEU A 165 14.50 -4.14 -1.55
C LEU A 165 13.25 -3.32 -1.23
N MET A 166 12.49 -3.70 -0.19
CA MET A 166 11.56 -2.77 0.44
C MET A 166 12.39 -1.67 1.10
N VAL A 167 12.17 -0.42 0.71
CA VAL A 167 12.34 0.68 1.66
C VAL A 167 11.28 0.45 2.73
N ASN A 168 11.60 -0.42 3.68
CA ASN A 168 10.88 -0.53 4.93
C ASN A 168 11.15 0.80 5.63
N ILE A 169 10.18 1.70 5.61
CA ILE A 169 10.20 2.87 6.50
C ILE A 169 9.89 2.34 7.92
N ARG A 170 10.85 1.61 8.50
CA ARG A 170 10.96 1.41 9.95
C ARG A 170 11.61 2.67 10.50
N ILE A 171 10.78 3.62 10.93
CA ILE A 171 11.29 4.80 11.64
C ILE A 171 11.71 4.34 13.03
N HIS A 172 12.96 3.89 13.18
CA HIS A 172 13.58 3.86 14.49
C HIS A 172 13.58 5.29 15.01
N GLN A 173 12.99 5.51 16.18
CA GLN A 173 13.12 6.72 16.95
C GLN A 173 14.61 7.01 17.15
N TYR A 174 15.19 7.86 16.30
CA TYR A 174 16.42 8.55 16.67
C TYR A 174 16.00 9.77 17.49
N VAL A 175 15.84 9.54 18.79
CA VAL A 175 16.01 10.60 19.77
C VAL A 175 17.47 11.04 19.66
N ARG A 176 17.73 12.12 18.93
CA ARG A 176 18.96 12.89 19.11
C ARG A 176 18.70 13.85 20.27
N ILE A 177 19.09 13.43 21.46
CA ILE A 177 19.36 14.37 22.54
C ILE A 177 20.73 15.00 22.23
N GLY A 178 20.80 16.32 22.27
CA GLY A 178 22.02 17.12 22.20
C GLY A 178 21.66 18.52 21.71
N SER A 179 21.82 19.59 22.49
CA SER A 179 22.70 19.82 23.65
C SER A 179 22.10 20.88 24.55
#